data_AF-A0A6C0E933-F1
#
_entry.id   AF-A0A6C0E933-F1
#
_cell.length_a   1.000
_cell.length_b   1.000
_cell.length_c   1.000
_cell.angle_alpha   90.00
_cell.angle_beta   90.00
_cell.angle_gamma   90.00
#
_symmetry.space_group_name_H-M   'P 1'
#
loop_
_entity.id
_entity.type
_entity.pdbx_description
1 polymer ?
#
loop_
_entity_poly.entity_id
_entity_poly.type
_entity_poly.pdbx_seq_one_letter_code
_entity_poly.pdbx_strand_id
1 'polypeptide(L)'
;MDISYMLDTIGYYGPYIQAIIVLIVIHANTNVVFIYTLGWLLSNLFNNLLKITIKQPRPPNQVHTDIENICHNYGMPSYHMQCSAFSIAFLFCMTMSYQLLLLTSTLGLLSFKQRHKYRRHTFEQLVVGTIIGSILGWITYLIVKKLKV
;
A
#
# COMPACT_ATOMS: atom_id res chain seq x y z
N MET A 1 18.61 -17.59 -9.42
CA MET A 1 17.84 -16.62 -8.62
C MET A 1 17.17 -17.40 -7.50
N ASP A 2 17.47 -17.07 -6.24
CA ASP A 2 16.90 -17.77 -5.08
C ASP A 2 15.41 -17.41 -4.90
N ILE A 3 14.61 -18.36 -4.42
CA ILE A 3 13.19 -18.18 -4.09
C ILE A 3 13.01 -17.02 -3.11
N SER A 4 13.90 -16.87 -2.13
CA SER A 4 13.83 -15.74 -1.21
C SER A 4 13.94 -14.39 -1.93
N TYR A 5 14.80 -14.29 -2.94
CA TYR A 5 14.97 -13.05 -3.71
C TYR A 5 13.72 -12.74 -4.54
N MET A 6 13.08 -13.76 -5.12
CA MET A 6 11.83 -13.59 -5.85
C MET A 6 10.71 -13.09 -4.95
N LEU A 7 10.54 -13.67 -3.77
CA LEU A 7 9.53 -13.25 -2.80
C LEU A 7 9.76 -11.83 -2.29
N ASP A 8 11.01 -11.46 -2.04
CA ASP A 8 11.37 -10.09 -1.65
C ASP A 8 11.07 -9.10 -2.79
N THR A 9 11.35 -9.47 -4.04
CA THR A 9 11.01 -8.65 -5.22
C THR A 9 9.50 -8.47 -5.36
N ILE A 10 8.71 -9.53 -5.21
CA ILE A 10 7.24 -9.46 -5.21
C ILE A 10 6.76 -8.57 -4.06
N GLY A 11 7.33 -8.71 -2.86
CA GLY A 11 7.02 -7.86 -1.71
C GLY A 11 7.32 -6.38 -1.98
N TYR A 12 8.44 -6.07 -2.63
CA TYR A 12 8.80 -4.70 -3.02
C TYR A 12 7.75 -4.09 -3.96
N TYR A 13 7.36 -4.81 -5.01
CA TYR A 13 6.37 -4.33 -6.00
C TYR A 13 4.90 -4.52 -5.60
N GLY A 14 4.63 -5.16 -4.45
CA GLY A 14 3.29 -5.54 -3.99
C GLY A 14 2.22 -4.46 -4.11
N PRO A 15 2.44 -3.21 -3.65
CA PRO A 15 1.43 -2.15 -3.76
C PRO A 15 1.05 -1.80 -5.19
N TYR A 16 2.00 -1.88 -6.13
CA TYR A 16 1.75 -1.60 -7.55
C TYR A 16 1.00 -2.75 -8.20
N ILE A 17 1.38 -4.00 -7.89
CA ILE A 17 0.69 -5.20 -8.35
C ILE A 17 -0.77 -5.17 -7.87
N GLN A 18 -1.00 -4.86 -6.59
CA GLN A 18 -2.34 -4.71 -6.04
C GLN A 18 -3.13 -3.60 -6.74
N ALA A 19 -2.51 -2.44 -6.98
CA ALA A 19 -3.20 -1.35 -7.68
C ALA A 19 -3.63 -1.76 -9.10
N ILE A 20 -2.79 -2.50 -9.83
CA ILE A 20 -3.13 -3.06 -11.14
C ILE A 20 -4.29 -4.06 -11.02
N ILE A 21 -4.29 -4.95 -10.02
CA ILE A 21 -5.40 -5.87 -9.76
C ILE A 21 -6.71 -5.10 -9.54
N VAL A 22 -6.69 -4.04 -8.72
CA VAL A 22 -7.88 -3.21 -8.51
C VAL A 22 -8.39 -2.64 -9.83
N LEU A 23 -7.50 -2.01 -10.61
CA LEU A 23 -7.85 -1.40 -11.90
C LEU A 23 -8.46 -2.42 -12.87
N ILE A 24 -7.90 -3.63 -12.94
CA ILE A 24 -8.46 -4.72 -13.75
C ILE A 24 -9.86 -5.11 -13.26
N VAL A 25 -10.10 -5.18 -11.95
CA VAL A 25 -11.42 -5.57 -11.42
C VAL A 25 -12.48 -4.51 -11.67
N ILE A 26 -12.15 -3.23 -11.51
CA ILE A 26 -13.12 -2.12 -11.63
C ILE A 26 -13.20 -1.51 -13.04
N HIS A 27 -12.45 -2.04 -14.02
CA HIS A 27 -12.24 -1.42 -15.33
C HIS A 27 -13.53 -1.08 -16.10
N ALA A 28 -14.60 -1.83 -15.87
CA ALA A 28 -15.88 -1.65 -16.55
C ALA A 28 -16.56 -0.30 -16.21
N ASN A 29 -16.17 0.33 -15.09
CA ASN A 29 -16.73 1.59 -14.65
C ASN A 29 -15.67 2.69 -14.57
N THR A 30 -15.64 3.56 -15.58
CA THR A 30 -14.65 4.64 -15.70
C THR A 30 -14.70 5.64 -14.54
N ASN A 31 -15.88 5.90 -13.96
CA ASN A 31 -16.02 6.78 -12.81
C ASN A 31 -15.36 6.18 -11.56
N VAL A 32 -15.57 4.88 -11.33
CA VAL A 32 -14.93 4.16 -10.21
C VAL A 32 -13.42 4.08 -10.40
N VAL A 33 -12.94 3.82 -11.63
CA VAL A 33 -11.51 3.86 -11.99
C VAL A 33 -10.91 5.23 -11.67
N PHE A 34 -11.59 6.31 -12.06
CA PHE A 34 -11.14 7.68 -11.82
C PHE A 34 -11.07 7.99 -10.32
N ILE A 35 -12.13 7.68 -9.55
CA ILE A 35 -12.19 7.93 -8.11
C ILE A 35 -11.12 7.13 -7.37
N TYR A 36 -10.95 5.84 -7.71
CA TYR A 36 -9.91 5.01 -7.12
C TYR A 36 -8.51 5.59 -7.38
N THR A 37 -8.22 5.94 -8.64
CA THR A 37 -6.90 6.48 -9.03
C THR A 37 -6.62 7.79 -8.31
N LEU A 38 -7.60 8.70 -8.26
CA LEU A 38 -7.48 9.97 -7.54
C LEU A 38 -7.28 9.74 -6.03
N GLY A 39 -8.07 8.84 -5.41
CA GLY A 39 -7.93 8.49 -4.00
C GLY A 39 -6.56 7.89 -3.67
N TRP A 40 -6.03 7.04 -4.55
CA TRP A 40 -4.70 6.44 -4.40
C TRP A 40 -3.59 7.51 -4.48
N LEU A 41 -3.68 8.44 -5.43
CA LEU A 41 -2.75 9.57 -5.54
C LEU A 41 -2.82 10.51 -4.33
N LEU A 42 -4.02 10.84 -3.86
CA LEU A 42 -4.23 11.65 -2.65
C LEU A 42 -3.68 10.96 -1.40
N SER A 43 -3.82 9.63 -1.29
CA SER A 43 -3.21 8.85 -0.22
C SER A 43 -1.69 9.01 -0.20
N ASN A 44 -1.04 9.00 -1.37
CA ASN A 44 0.40 9.20 -1.47
C ASN A 44 0.83 10.61 -1.02
N LEU A 45 0.08 11.64 -1.42
CA LEU A 45 0.30 13.00 -0.96
C LEU A 45 0.14 13.10 0.56
N PHE A 46 -0.89 12.47 1.12
CA PHE A 46 -1.12 12.41 2.55
C PHE A 46 0.02 11.69 3.30
N ASN A 47 0.57 10.60 2.74
CA ASN A 47 1.73 9.91 3.31
C ASN A 47 2.94 10.86 3.43
N ASN A 48 3.21 11.63 2.38
CA ASN A 48 4.31 12.59 2.37
C ASN A 48 4.11 13.72 3.38
N LEU A 49 2.88 14.26 3.48
CA LEU A 49 2.51 15.25 4.49
C LEU A 49 2.74 14.70 5.91
N LEU A 50 2.30 13.49 6.20
CA LEU A 50 2.51 12.88 7.51
C LEU A 50 4.00 12.67 7.83
N LYS A 51 4.81 12.28 6.83
CA LYS A 51 6.26 12.11 7.03
C LYS A 51 6.96 13.40 7.41
N ILE A 52 6.61 14.52 6.78
CA ILE A 52 7.21 15.83 7.10
C ILE A 52 6.70 16.39 8.43
N THR A 53 5.51 15.99 8.89
CA THR A 53 4.97 16.40 10.18
C THR A 53 5.54 15.57 11.33
N ILE A 54 5.52 14.24 11.20
CA ILE A 54 5.93 13.32 12.27
C ILE A 54 7.45 13.25 12.40
N LYS A 55 8.17 13.28 11.27
CA LYS A 55 9.64 13.23 11.21
C LYS A 55 10.29 12.08 11.99
N GLN A 56 9.57 10.98 12.21
CA GLN A 56 10.13 9.82 12.90
C GLN A 56 11.23 9.19 12.03
N PRO A 57 12.44 8.94 12.57
CA PRO A 57 13.52 8.33 11.82
C PRO A 57 13.20 6.88 11.45
N ARG A 58 13.83 6.40 10.38
CA ARG A 58 13.84 4.98 10.04
C ARG A 58 14.75 4.18 10.99
N PRO A 59 14.61 2.84 11.04
CA PRO A 59 15.54 1.99 11.78
C PRO A 59 17.00 2.22 11.37
N PRO A 60 17.96 2.12 12.30
CA PRO A 60 19.37 2.13 11.98
C PRO A 60 19.77 0.87 11.19
N ASN A 61 20.96 0.90 10.56
CA ASN A 61 21.55 -0.24 9.85
C ASN A 61 20.65 -0.82 8.74
N GLN A 62 20.09 0.06 7.91
CA GLN A 62 19.23 -0.32 6.78
C GLN A 62 19.99 -1.16 5.76
N VAL A 63 19.36 -2.25 5.31
CA VAL A 63 19.92 -3.10 4.26
C VAL A 63 19.42 -2.58 2.92
N HIS A 64 20.33 -2.18 2.05
CA HIS A 64 20.00 -1.68 0.72
C HIS A 64 20.16 -2.80 -0.31
N THR A 65 19.10 -3.04 -1.08
CA THR A 65 19.12 -3.90 -2.26
C THR A 65 19.33 -3.06 -3.51
N ASP A 66 19.88 -3.65 -4.58
CA ASP A 66 20.12 -2.98 -5.85
C ASP A 66 18.85 -2.38 -6.49
N ILE A 67 17.68 -2.92 -6.13
CA ILE A 67 16.36 -2.44 -6.58
C ILE A 67 15.85 -1.22 -5.79
N GLU A 68 16.54 -0.79 -4.74
CA GLU A 68 16.09 0.26 -3.82
C GLU A 68 16.97 1.51 -3.87
N ASN A 69 16.41 2.62 -4.36
CA ASN A 69 17.05 3.94 -4.33
C ASN A 69 17.21 4.46 -2.88
N ILE A 70 18.23 5.30 -2.67
CA ILE A 70 18.44 6.05 -1.42
C ILE A 70 17.16 6.79 -1.06
N CYS A 71 16.61 6.49 0.11
CA CYS A 71 15.27 6.91 0.49
C CYS A 71 15.32 7.94 1.63
N HIS A 72 14.36 8.86 1.66
CA HIS A 72 14.25 9.91 2.68
C HIS A 72 14.40 9.38 4.12
N ASN A 73 15.02 10.18 4.99
CA ASN A 73 15.36 9.82 6.38
C ASN A 73 14.14 9.47 7.26
N TYR A 74 12.94 9.91 6.89
CA TYR A 74 11.71 9.70 7.67
C TYR A 74 10.99 8.40 7.30
N GLY A 75 10.54 7.66 8.31
CA GLY A 75 9.97 6.33 8.20
C GLY A 75 8.47 6.22 8.46
N MET A 76 7.86 7.17 9.16
CA MET A 76 6.43 7.07 9.51
C MET A 76 5.54 7.98 8.64
N PRO A 77 4.42 7.48 8.09
CA PRO A 77 4.04 6.07 7.98
C PRO A 77 4.71 5.38 6.78
N SER A 78 4.72 4.04 6.78
CA SER A 78 5.21 3.29 5.62
C SER A 78 4.34 3.50 4.39
N TYR A 79 4.93 4.05 3.32
CA TYR A 79 4.27 4.25 2.03
C TYR A 79 3.74 2.93 1.46
N HIS A 80 4.57 1.89 1.46
CA HIS A 80 4.20 0.59 0.89
C HIS A 80 2.99 0.00 1.60
N MET A 81 2.99 0.03 2.94
CA MET A 81 1.85 -0.49 3.70
C MET A 81 0.60 0.37 3.56
N GLN A 82 0.75 1.68 3.45
CA GLN A 82 -0.39 2.57 3.24
C GLN A 82 -1.05 2.36 1.87
N CYS A 83 -0.28 2.32 0.79
CA CYS A 83 -0.81 2.05 -0.56
C CYS A 83 -1.41 0.64 -0.64
N SER A 84 -0.72 -0.35 -0.05
CA SER A 84 -1.18 -1.73 -0.06
C SER A 84 -2.52 -1.89 0.66
N ALA A 85 -2.61 -1.38 1.89
CA ALA A 85 -3.82 -1.44 2.70
C ALA A 85 -4.97 -0.61 2.10
N PHE A 86 -4.66 0.50 1.42
CA PHE A 86 -5.63 1.27 0.64
C PHE A 86 -6.28 0.40 -0.44
N SER A 87 -5.47 -0.25 -1.28
CA SER A 87 -5.97 -1.09 -2.38
C SER A 87 -6.75 -2.30 -1.87
N ILE A 88 -6.27 -2.97 -0.81
CA ILE A 88 -6.96 -4.10 -0.18
C ILE A 88 -8.34 -3.67 0.35
N ALA A 89 -8.39 -2.61 1.16
CA ALA A 89 -9.63 -2.16 1.79
C ALA A 89 -10.66 -1.70 0.76
N PHE A 90 -10.24 -0.90 -0.22
CA PHE A 90 -11.12 -0.46 -1.31
C PHE A 90 -11.68 -1.65 -2.10
N LEU A 91 -10.81 -2.55 -2.55
CA LEU A 91 -11.21 -3.70 -3.37
C LEU A 91 -12.17 -4.63 -2.63
N PHE A 92 -11.90 -4.90 -1.35
CA PHE A 92 -12.76 -5.74 -0.54
C PHE A 92 -14.14 -5.12 -0.37
N CYS A 93 -14.23 -3.81 -0.09
CA CYS A 93 -15.53 -3.13 0.04
C CYS A 93 -16.31 -3.08 -1.29
N MET A 94 -15.62 -2.97 -2.42
CA MET A 94 -16.25 -2.95 -3.75
C MET A 94 -16.78 -4.31 -4.20
N THR A 95 -16.09 -5.40 -3.84
CA THR A 95 -16.36 -6.74 -4.41
C THR A 95 -16.92 -7.73 -3.40
N MET A 96 -16.65 -7.54 -2.11
CA MET A 96 -16.89 -8.51 -1.03
C MET A 96 -16.30 -9.90 -1.32
N SER A 97 -15.29 -10.00 -2.20
CA SER A 97 -14.68 -11.27 -2.58
C SER A 97 -13.58 -11.67 -1.59
N TYR A 98 -13.79 -12.79 -0.89
CA TYR A 98 -12.78 -13.37 0.01
C TYR A 98 -11.55 -13.90 -0.74
N GLN A 99 -11.71 -14.35 -1.99
CA GLN A 99 -10.59 -14.79 -2.83
C GLN A 99 -9.67 -13.61 -3.17
N LEU A 100 -10.23 -12.48 -3.58
CA LEU A 100 -9.46 -11.26 -3.84
C LEU A 100 -8.85 -10.71 -2.55
N LEU A 101 -9.58 -10.76 -1.43
CA LEU A 101 -9.05 -10.38 -0.13
C LEU A 101 -7.84 -11.23 0.26
N LEU A 102 -7.91 -12.56 0.11
CA LEU A 102 -6.81 -13.47 0.44
C LEU A 102 -5.60 -13.21 -0.45
N LEU A 103 -5.80 -13.12 -1.77
CA LEU A 103 -4.73 -12.85 -2.74
C LEU A 103 -4.03 -11.53 -2.43
N THR A 104 -4.79 -10.44 -2.31
CA THR A 104 -4.23 -9.12 -2.08
C THR A 104 -3.63 -8.99 -0.68
N SER A 105 -4.22 -9.58 0.35
CA SER A 105 -3.61 -9.60 1.70
C SER A 105 -2.30 -10.37 1.73
N THR A 106 -2.18 -11.47 0.98
CA THR A 106 -0.91 -12.21 0.83
C THR A 106 0.18 -11.33 0.24
N LEU A 107 -0.14 -10.57 -0.83
CA LEU A 107 0.80 -9.60 -1.41
C LEU A 107 1.19 -8.51 -0.38
N GLY A 108 0.22 -8.01 0.40
CA GLY A 108 0.47 -7.03 1.45
C GLY A 108 1.37 -7.56 2.56
N LEU A 109 1.21 -8.83 2.95
CA LEU A 109 2.08 -9.51 3.92
C LEU A 109 3.50 -9.70 3.38
N LEU A 110 3.67 -9.99 2.09
CA LEU A 110 4.98 -10.04 1.45
C LEU A 110 5.65 -8.65 1.48
N SER A 111 4.91 -7.58 1.19
CA SER A 111 5.40 -6.20 1.33
C SER A 111 5.79 -5.87 2.77
N PHE A 112 4.96 -6.26 3.75
CA PHE A 112 5.26 -6.07 5.16
C PHE A 112 6.57 -6.75 5.55
N LYS A 113 6.68 -8.05 5.22
CA LYS A 113 7.86 -8.87 5.53
C LYS A 113 9.12 -8.31 4.88
N GLN A 114 9.04 -7.88 3.61
CA GLN A 114 10.16 -7.25 2.91
C GLN A 114 10.60 -5.99 3.65
N ARG A 115 9.67 -5.06 3.93
CA ARG A 115 10.01 -3.77 4.57
C ARG A 115 10.62 -3.94 5.96
N HIS A 116 10.16 -4.93 6.71
CA HIS A 116 10.73 -5.27 8.01
C HIS A 116 12.10 -5.95 7.89
N LYS A 117 12.25 -6.96 7.02
CA LYS A 117 13.51 -7.70 6.80
C LYS A 117 14.67 -6.77 6.40
N TYR A 118 14.41 -5.80 5.52
CA TYR A 118 15.41 -4.84 5.04
C TYR A 118 15.56 -3.61 5.96
N ARG A 119 14.92 -3.63 7.14
CA ARG A 119 14.95 -2.54 8.14
C ARG A 119 14.57 -1.18 7.56
N ARG A 120 13.67 -1.17 6.57
CA ARG A 120 13.19 0.07 5.95
C ARG A 120 12.21 0.81 6.85
N HIS A 121 11.46 0.04 7.66
CA HIS A 121 10.48 0.57 8.60
C HIS A 121 10.47 -0.27 9.88
N THR A 122 10.17 0.37 11.00
CA THR A 122 9.84 -0.35 12.25
C THR A 122 8.48 -1.02 12.13
N PHE A 123 8.16 -1.95 13.03
CA PHE A 123 6.86 -2.59 13.08
C PHE A 123 5.72 -1.57 13.23
N GLU A 124 5.89 -0.55 14.09
CA GLU A 124 4.89 0.51 14.31
C GLU A 124 4.67 1.33 13.04
N GLN A 125 5.74 1.67 12.32
CA GLN A 125 5.65 2.41 11.05
C GLN A 125 4.86 1.65 9.99
N LEU A 126 4.99 0.32 9.96
CA LEU A 126 4.24 -0.56 9.07
C LEU A 126 2.76 -0.60 9.48
N VAL A 127 2.47 -0.82 10.76
CA VAL A 127 1.10 -0.88 11.30
C VAL A 127 0.36 0.44 11.10
N VAL A 128 0.99 1.58 11.41
CA VAL A 128 0.36 2.91 11.21
C VAL A 128 0.10 3.15 9.71
N GLY A 129 1.02 2.75 8.83
CA GLY A 129 0.79 2.77 7.39
C GLY A 129 -0.43 1.95 6.98
N THR A 130 -0.54 0.71 7.47
CA THR A 130 -1.69 -0.15 7.22
C THR A 130 -3.01 0.48 7.68
N ILE A 131 -3.08 0.99 8.91
CA ILE A 131 -4.29 1.60 9.46
C ILE A 131 -4.74 2.79 8.62
N ILE A 132 -3.83 3.72 8.32
CA ILE A 132 -4.13 4.91 7.52
C ILE A 132 -4.58 4.50 6.12
N GLY A 133 -3.87 3.56 5.50
CA GLY A 133 -4.22 3.04 4.19
C GLY A 133 -5.63 2.46 4.14
N SER A 134 -5.97 1.59 5.09
CA SER A 134 -7.30 0.98 5.19
C SER A 134 -8.41 2.01 5.38
N ILE A 135 -8.20 3.01 6.24
CA ILE A 135 -9.17 4.10 6.46
C ILE A 135 -9.40 4.89 5.17
N LEU A 136 -8.33 5.29 4.47
CA LEU A 136 -8.44 6.06 3.22
C LEU A 136 -9.06 5.23 2.09
N GLY A 137 -8.76 3.94 2.00
CA GLY A 137 -9.39 3.03 1.03
C GLY A 137 -10.88 2.89 1.29
N TRP A 138 -11.29 2.75 2.56
CA TRP A 138 -12.69 2.71 2.96
C TRP A 138 -13.43 4.03 2.69
N ILE A 139 -12.83 5.18 3.01
CA ILE A 139 -13.39 6.51 2.67
C ILE A 139 -13.59 6.64 1.16
N THR A 140 -12.62 6.19 0.35
CA THR A 140 -12.72 6.24 -1.11
C THR A 140 -13.90 5.38 -1.61
N TYR A 141 -14.11 4.20 -1.03
CA TYR A 141 -15.29 3.38 -1.29
C TYR A 141 -16.61 4.11 -0.91
N LEU A 142 -16.64 4.78 0.24
CA LEU A 142 -17.83 5.54 0.66
C LEU A 142 -18.16 6.68 -0.31
N ILE A 143 -17.15 7.33 -0.90
CA ILE A 143 -17.35 8.35 -1.95
C ILE A 143 -18.01 7.73 -3.18
N VAL A 144 -17.49 6.60 -3.67
CA VAL A 144 -18.10 5.86 -4.80
C VAL A 144 -19.56 5.53 -4.50
N LYS A 145 -19.81 4.90 -3.34
CA LYS A 145 -21.17 4.53 -2.90
C LYS A 145 -22.11 5.73 -2.81
N LYS A 146 -21.63 6.87 -2.32
CA LYS A 146 -22.43 8.10 -2.18
C LYS A 146 -22.78 8.71 -3.54
N LEU A 147 -21.86 8.66 -4.50
CA LEU A 147 -22.06 9.17 -5.85
C LEU A 147 -22.95 8.24 -6.70
N LYS A 148 -23.26 7.02 -6.23
CA LYS A 148 -24.02 5.99 -6.95
C LYS A 148 -23.44 5.69 -8.33
N VAL A 149 -22.12 5.79 -8.43
CA VAL A 149 -21.34 5.42 -9.61
C VAL A 149 -20.70 4.07 -9.39
#